data_AF-K2E7P5-F1
#
_entry.id   AF-K2E7P5-F1
#
_cell.length_a   1.000
_cell.length_b   1.000
_cell.length_c   1.000
_cell.angle_alpha   90.00
_cell.angle_beta   90.00
_cell.angle_gamma   90.00
#
_symmetry.space_group_name_H-M   'P 1'
#
loop_
_entity.id
_entity.type
_entity.pdbx_description
1 polymer ?
#
loop_
_entity_poly.entity_id
_entity_poly.type
_entity_poly.pdbx_seq_one_letter_code
_entity_poly.pdbx_strand_id
1 'polypeptide(L)'
;MSIDGIYEIIEMEVWNKDAIDLVEPGYISIKGKKGQLHFICVDGQIEIQKVKDEYMFTWEGKDERDPVSGYGDFTCSGDTLTGRIYIHDSDDSSFIAVKSPQVNRLPKMINRGVLVVKAKEPYREWVNSLEAHSDISIKEINVDSTAYLIPEFEDDRQRDRILKKIYPDIFVEQLFDWCIDEDMWPQKRTLALFKKWFELEFHSVVEDMVEGDLYTEDY
;
A
#
# COMPACT_ATOMS: atom_id res chain seq x y z
N MET A 1 17.17 26.36 6.50
CA MET A 1 16.77 25.18 7.28
C MET A 1 15.69 24.47 6.49
N SER A 2 15.82 23.15 6.29
CA SER A 2 14.75 22.37 5.65
C SER A 2 13.63 22.11 6.67
N ILE A 3 12.39 22.15 6.21
CA ILE A 3 11.20 21.76 6.99
C ILE A 3 10.80 20.31 6.71
N ASP A 4 11.63 19.55 5.99
CA ASP A 4 11.35 18.15 5.69
C ASP A 4 11.36 17.31 6.97
N GLY A 5 10.39 16.41 7.08
CA GLY A 5 10.23 15.50 8.19
C GLY A 5 8.76 15.16 8.46
N ILE A 6 8.53 14.39 9.51
CA ILE A 6 7.20 14.09 10.02
C ILE A 6 7.04 14.77 11.37
N TYR A 7 5.89 15.43 11.54
CA TYR A 7 5.53 16.20 12.72
C TYR A 7 4.25 15.61 13.29
N GLU A 8 4.28 15.15 14.54
CA GLU A 8 3.10 14.69 15.25
C GLU A 8 2.28 15.91 15.70
N ILE A 9 0.98 15.93 15.41
CA ILE A 9 0.05 16.95 15.88
C ILE A 9 -0.25 16.66 17.35
N ILE A 10 0.29 17.50 18.23
CA ILE A 10 0.15 17.33 19.69
C ILE A 10 -0.99 18.15 20.28
N GLU A 11 -1.44 19.18 19.57
CA GLU A 11 -2.51 20.07 20.02
C GLU A 11 -3.30 20.61 18.82
N MET A 12 -4.62 20.67 18.97
CA MET A 12 -5.55 21.39 18.11
C MET A 12 -6.56 22.16 18.98
N GLU A 13 -7.06 23.28 18.47
CA GLU A 13 -8.01 24.14 19.16
C GLU A 13 -9.42 23.54 19.26
N VAL A 14 -9.88 22.86 18.21
CA VAL A 14 -11.24 22.29 18.15
C VAL A 14 -11.29 20.88 18.73
N TRP A 15 -10.23 20.09 18.54
CA TRP A 15 -10.21 18.66 18.88
C TRP A 15 -9.14 18.35 19.92
N ASN A 16 -9.48 17.54 20.92
CA ASN A 16 -8.51 17.08 21.93
C ASN A 16 -7.64 15.92 21.38
N LYS A 17 -6.56 15.55 22.08
CA LYS A 17 -5.61 14.52 21.61
C LYS A 17 -6.26 13.17 21.29
N ASP A 18 -7.20 12.71 22.12
CA ASP A 18 -7.92 11.45 21.88
C ASP A 18 -8.73 11.49 20.57
N ALA A 19 -9.29 12.65 20.20
CA ALA A 19 -9.98 12.83 18.92
C ALA A 19 -8.98 12.96 17.77
N ILE A 20 -7.90 13.74 17.95
CA ILE A 20 -6.83 13.88 16.95
C ILE A 20 -6.28 12.50 16.54
N ASP A 21 -6.13 11.59 17.50
CA ASP A 21 -5.56 10.25 17.31
C ASP A 21 -6.63 9.15 17.09
N LEU A 22 -7.85 9.50 16.67
CA LEU A 22 -8.98 8.57 16.63
C LEU A 22 -8.70 7.30 15.79
N VAL A 23 -8.10 7.46 14.61
CA VAL A 23 -7.73 6.35 13.72
C VAL A 23 -6.27 5.95 13.92
N GLU A 24 -5.36 6.92 13.88
CA GLU A 24 -3.95 6.79 14.19
C GLU A 24 -3.39 8.15 14.66
N PRO A 25 -2.15 8.24 15.20
CA PRO A 25 -1.60 9.49 15.66
C PRO A 25 -1.67 10.61 14.61
N GLY A 26 -2.25 11.76 14.97
CA GLY A 26 -2.33 12.89 14.05
C GLY A 26 -0.95 13.38 13.62
N TYR A 27 -0.77 13.69 12.33
CA TYR A 27 0.53 14.12 11.81
C TYR A 27 0.46 15.05 10.60
N ILE A 28 1.58 15.72 10.33
CA ILE A 28 1.90 16.40 9.08
C ILE A 28 3.27 15.90 8.60
N SER A 29 3.34 15.33 7.40
CA SER A 29 4.59 14.92 6.75
C SER A 29 4.95 15.89 5.63
N ILE A 30 6.23 16.24 5.51
CA ILE A 30 6.72 17.24 4.55
C ILE A 30 7.96 16.70 3.83
N LYS A 31 7.94 16.74 2.50
CA LYS A 31 9.06 16.44 1.60
C LYS A 31 9.10 17.46 0.45
N GLY A 32 9.96 18.47 0.59
CA GLY A 32 10.10 19.57 -0.35
C GLY A 32 8.89 20.50 -0.34
N LYS A 33 8.08 20.46 -1.41
CA LYS A 33 6.85 21.26 -1.56
C LYS A 33 5.57 20.43 -1.46
N LYS A 34 5.68 19.17 -1.06
CA LYS A 34 4.57 18.24 -0.95
C LYS A 34 4.59 17.59 0.42
N GLY A 35 3.45 17.03 0.80
CA GLY A 35 3.33 16.34 2.07
C GLY A 35 2.00 15.62 2.21
N GLN A 36 1.74 15.15 3.42
CA GLN A 36 0.46 14.60 3.82
C GLN A 36 0.07 15.13 5.20
N LEU A 37 -1.22 15.13 5.50
CA LEU A 37 -1.75 15.34 6.84
C LEU A 37 -2.70 14.21 7.20
N HIS A 38 -2.76 13.89 8.49
CA HIS A 38 -3.74 13.00 9.10
C HIS A 38 -4.19 13.57 10.44
N PHE A 39 -5.49 13.58 10.70
CA PHE A 39 -6.05 13.78 12.04
C PHE A 39 -7.50 13.29 12.08
N ILE A 40 -7.93 12.71 13.19
CA ILE A 40 -9.28 12.13 13.33
C ILE A 40 -9.51 11.04 12.26
N CYS A 41 -10.37 11.30 11.28
CA CYS A 41 -10.67 10.45 10.12
C CYS A 41 -10.28 11.13 8.79
N VAL A 42 -9.55 12.25 8.87
CA VAL A 42 -9.15 13.08 7.72
C VAL A 42 -7.76 12.68 7.26
N ASP A 43 -7.63 12.28 5.99
CA ASP A 43 -6.37 12.06 5.29
C ASP A 43 -6.26 13.02 4.11
N GLY A 44 -5.15 13.75 3.99
CA GLY A 44 -4.99 14.77 2.95
C GLY A 44 -3.58 14.82 2.35
N GLN A 45 -3.48 15.06 1.04
CA GLN A 45 -2.24 15.44 0.39
C GLN A 45 -2.10 16.96 0.41
N ILE A 46 -0.92 17.47 0.79
CA ILE A 46 -0.68 18.91 0.87
C ILE A 46 0.32 19.38 -0.20
N GLU A 47 0.09 20.57 -0.74
CA GLU A 47 1.02 21.31 -1.58
C GLU A 47 1.43 22.61 -0.89
N ILE A 48 2.74 22.79 -0.67
CA ILE A 48 3.29 23.86 0.16
C ILE A 48 3.96 24.92 -0.70
N GLN A 49 3.65 26.18 -0.41
CA GLN A 49 4.32 27.36 -0.93
C GLN A 49 4.88 28.20 0.21
N LYS A 50 6.18 28.50 0.16
CA LYS A 50 6.81 29.46 1.07
C LYS A 50 6.49 30.89 0.65
N VAL A 51 5.96 31.69 1.56
CA VAL A 51 5.66 33.11 1.37
C VAL A 51 6.37 33.91 2.47
N LYS A 52 7.49 34.55 2.13
CA LYS A 52 8.38 35.22 3.09
C LYS A 52 8.85 34.26 4.21
N ASP A 53 8.42 34.50 5.45
CA ASP A 53 8.79 33.73 6.64
C ASP A 53 7.71 32.70 7.04
N GLU A 54 6.61 32.64 6.30
CA GLU A 54 5.49 31.72 6.51
C GLU A 54 5.39 30.69 5.38
N TYR A 55 4.72 29.60 5.67
CA TYR A 55 4.37 28.57 4.70
C TYR A 55 2.86 28.53 4.56
N MET A 56 2.37 28.62 3.32
CA MET A 56 0.97 28.38 2.97
C MET A 56 0.87 27.00 2.35
N PHE A 57 -0.25 26.32 2.55
CA PHE A 57 -0.53 25.08 1.82
C PHE A 57 -1.99 24.96 1.44
N THR A 58 -2.24 24.25 0.36
CA THR A 58 -3.56 23.72 0.00
C THR A 58 -3.56 22.21 0.20
N TRP A 59 -4.71 21.62 0.45
CA TRP A 59 -4.81 20.19 0.63
C TRP A 59 -6.13 19.61 0.09
N GLU A 60 -6.05 18.37 -0.39
CA GLU A 60 -7.19 17.58 -0.88
C GLU A 60 -7.11 16.18 -0.29
N GLY A 61 -8.25 15.62 0.11
CA GLY A 61 -8.29 14.46 0.97
C GLY A 61 -9.65 13.79 1.10
N LYS A 62 -9.80 12.96 2.13
CA LYS A 62 -11.04 12.28 2.48
C LYS A 62 -11.28 12.34 3.99
N ASP A 63 -12.55 12.42 4.39
CA ASP A 63 -13.05 12.20 5.74
C ASP A 63 -14.03 11.03 5.70
N GLU A 64 -13.71 9.90 6.32
CA GLU A 64 -14.53 8.67 6.30
C GLU A 64 -15.08 8.26 4.90
N ARG A 65 -14.28 8.51 3.85
CA ARG A 65 -14.54 8.31 2.39
C ARG A 65 -15.16 9.50 1.66
N ASP A 66 -15.68 10.49 2.34
CA ASP A 66 -16.21 11.70 1.73
C ASP A 66 -15.07 12.64 1.32
N PRO A 67 -15.06 13.15 0.08
CA PRO A 67 -13.99 14.04 -0.37
C PRO A 67 -14.05 15.36 0.39
N VAL A 68 -12.91 15.75 0.95
CA VAL A 68 -12.73 17.03 1.66
C VAL A 68 -11.49 17.74 1.12
N SER A 69 -11.44 19.05 1.28
CA SER A 69 -10.31 19.87 0.87
C SER A 69 -10.23 21.12 1.72
N GLY A 70 -9.13 21.85 1.57
CA GLY A 70 -8.93 23.08 2.32
C GLY A 70 -7.58 23.73 2.06
N TYR A 71 -7.22 24.61 2.97
CA TYR A 71 -5.95 25.31 2.96
C TYR A 71 -5.46 25.55 4.38
N GLY A 72 -4.25 26.04 4.53
CA GLY A 72 -3.70 26.39 5.82
C GLY A 72 -2.41 27.16 5.72
N ASP A 73 -1.92 27.53 6.88
CA ASP A 73 -0.67 28.24 7.06
C ASP A 73 0.08 27.70 8.27
N PHE A 74 1.40 27.83 8.26
CA PHE A 74 2.23 27.57 9.43
C PHE A 74 3.55 28.33 9.41
N THR A 75 4.10 28.48 10.61
CA THR A 75 5.49 28.85 10.85
C THR A 75 6.25 27.64 11.39
N CYS A 76 7.55 27.58 11.13
CA CYS A 76 8.43 26.52 11.63
C CYS A 76 9.52 27.14 12.50
N SER A 77 9.56 26.79 13.78
CA SER A 77 10.59 27.21 14.73
C SER A 77 11.27 25.99 15.32
N GLY A 78 12.51 25.72 14.88
CA GLY A 78 13.22 24.48 15.23
C GLY A 78 12.47 23.26 14.72
N ASP A 79 12.04 22.40 15.65
CA ASP A 79 11.30 21.16 15.38
C ASP A 79 9.78 21.33 15.57
N THR A 80 9.28 22.54 15.75
CA THR A 80 7.86 22.81 15.98
C THR A 80 7.23 23.56 14.81
N LEU A 81 6.10 23.03 14.32
CA LEU A 81 5.17 23.73 13.44
C LEU A 81 4.05 24.34 14.28
N THR A 82 3.70 25.58 14.00
CA THR A 82 2.55 26.26 14.59
C THR A 82 1.79 26.94 13.48
N GLY A 83 0.50 26.62 13.35
CA GLY A 83 -0.29 27.03 12.20
C GLY A 83 -1.79 26.84 12.40
N ARG A 84 -2.52 26.92 11.29
CA ARG A 84 -3.96 26.71 11.22
C ARG A 84 -4.34 25.92 9.97
N ILE A 85 -5.27 25.00 10.12
CA ILE A 85 -5.88 24.23 9.03
C ILE A 85 -7.32 24.71 8.89
N TYR A 86 -7.71 25.06 7.66
CA TYR A 86 -9.08 25.38 7.28
C TYR A 86 -9.63 24.24 6.43
N ILE A 87 -10.82 23.75 6.78
CA ILE A 87 -11.55 22.74 6.01
C ILE A 87 -12.67 23.46 5.25
N HIS A 88 -12.77 23.26 3.94
CA HIS A 88 -13.81 23.89 3.14
C HIS A 88 -15.20 23.47 3.61
N ASP A 89 -16.09 24.46 3.75
CA ASP A 89 -17.48 24.29 4.21
C ASP A 89 -17.62 23.58 5.57
N SER A 90 -16.57 23.66 6.41
CA SER A 90 -16.52 23.04 7.73
C SER A 90 -15.70 23.89 8.71
N ASP A 91 -15.30 23.31 9.84
CA ASP A 91 -14.52 23.96 10.88
C ASP A 91 -13.09 24.29 10.43
N ASP A 92 -12.42 25.12 11.21
CA ASP A 92 -11.00 25.37 11.13
C ASP A 92 -10.38 25.24 12.53
N SER A 93 -9.08 24.91 12.59
CA SER A 93 -8.42 24.73 13.88
C SER A 93 -6.97 25.15 13.80
N SER A 94 -6.51 25.90 14.81
CA SER A 94 -5.07 26.01 15.04
C SER A 94 -4.48 24.65 15.42
N PHE A 95 -3.19 24.48 15.15
CA PHE A 95 -2.45 23.27 15.49
C PHE A 95 -1.03 23.59 15.97
N ILE A 96 -0.51 22.70 16.82
CA ILE A 96 0.91 22.60 17.14
C ILE A 96 1.36 21.18 16.78
N ALA A 97 2.40 21.08 15.96
CA ALA A 97 3.00 19.80 15.60
C ALA A 97 4.50 19.78 15.87
N VAL A 98 5.02 18.68 16.42
CA VAL A 98 6.43 18.54 16.81
C VAL A 98 7.07 17.41 16.02
N LYS A 99 8.29 17.65 15.51
CA LYS A 99 9.04 16.70 14.69
C LYS A 99 9.22 15.40 15.48
N SER A 100 8.70 14.30 14.94
CA SER A 100 8.69 13.00 15.60
C SER A 100 9.21 11.92 14.66
N PRO A 101 10.36 11.29 14.95
CA PRO A 101 10.83 10.12 14.21
C PRO A 101 10.00 8.86 14.50
N GLN A 102 9.05 8.89 15.45
CA GLN A 102 8.21 7.73 15.78
C GLN A 102 7.01 7.57 14.84
N VAL A 103 6.47 8.67 14.28
CA VAL A 103 5.38 8.60 13.28
C VAL A 103 5.85 7.95 11.97
N ASN A 104 7.16 7.96 11.69
CA ASN A 104 7.76 7.16 10.61
C ASN A 104 7.53 5.65 10.73
N ARG A 105 7.07 5.14 11.89
CA ARG A 105 6.92 3.71 12.18
C ARG A 105 5.51 3.16 11.99
N LEU A 106 4.55 3.97 11.55
CA LEU A 106 3.24 3.43 11.20
C LEU A 106 3.38 2.62 9.90
N PRO A 107 2.97 1.33 9.89
CA PRO A 107 3.06 0.51 8.70
C PRO A 107 2.29 1.18 7.57
N LYS A 108 2.98 1.44 6.45
CA LYS A 108 2.32 2.04 5.29
C LYS A 108 1.53 0.95 4.60
N MET A 109 0.22 1.09 4.53
CA MET A 109 -0.56 0.21 3.67
C MET A 109 -0.17 0.45 2.21
N ILE A 110 0.24 -0.61 1.53
CA ILE A 110 0.45 -0.56 0.08
C ILE A 110 -0.94 -0.63 -0.56
N ASN A 111 -1.18 0.21 -1.59
CA ASN A 111 -2.42 0.20 -2.37
C ASN A 111 -2.55 -1.07 -3.26
N ARG A 112 -2.27 -2.26 -2.73
CA ARG A 112 -2.21 -3.56 -3.41
C ARG A 112 -2.64 -4.66 -2.45
N GLY A 113 -3.31 -5.69 -2.99
CA GLY A 113 -3.42 -6.98 -2.32
C GLY A 113 -2.25 -7.90 -2.67
N VAL A 114 -2.17 -9.05 -2.00
CA VAL A 114 -1.25 -10.14 -2.34
C VAL A 114 -2.04 -11.39 -2.72
N LEU A 115 -1.59 -12.07 -3.77
CA LEU A 115 -1.97 -13.44 -4.12
C LEU A 115 -0.76 -14.35 -3.96
N VAL A 116 -0.84 -15.35 -3.08
CA VAL A 116 0.14 -16.44 -3.00
C VAL A 116 -0.41 -17.65 -3.74
N VAL A 117 0.41 -18.24 -4.60
CA VAL A 117 0.05 -19.41 -5.40
C VAL A 117 0.86 -20.61 -4.93
N LYS A 118 0.18 -21.62 -4.37
CA LYS A 118 0.82 -22.85 -3.90
C LYS A 118 0.42 -24.02 -4.79
N ALA A 119 1.40 -24.80 -5.23
CA ALA A 119 1.16 -26.01 -5.99
C ALA A 119 0.37 -27.05 -5.20
N LYS A 120 -0.48 -27.80 -5.91
CA LYS A 120 -1.14 -29.03 -5.45
C LYS A 120 -0.56 -30.25 -6.15
N GLU A 121 -0.91 -31.44 -5.68
CA GLU A 121 -0.44 -32.72 -6.23
C GLU A 121 -0.55 -32.83 -7.77
N PRO A 122 -1.65 -32.42 -8.45
CA PRO A 122 -1.72 -32.53 -9.91
C PRO A 122 -0.66 -31.70 -10.66
N TYR A 123 -0.22 -30.59 -10.07
CA TYR A 123 0.86 -29.80 -10.62
C TYR A 123 2.20 -30.51 -10.47
N ARG A 124 2.47 -31.05 -9.27
CA ARG A 124 3.68 -31.84 -9.00
C ARG A 124 3.78 -33.08 -9.88
N GLU A 125 2.66 -33.76 -10.13
CA GLU A 125 2.61 -34.90 -11.06
C GLU A 125 3.04 -34.49 -12.47
N TRP A 126 2.59 -33.31 -12.93
CA TRP A 126 3.04 -32.77 -14.20
C TRP A 126 4.53 -32.41 -14.18
N VAL A 127 5.03 -31.72 -13.15
CA VAL A 127 6.47 -31.39 -13.02
C VAL A 127 7.33 -32.65 -13.06
N ASN A 128 6.98 -33.69 -12.30
CA ASN A 128 7.71 -34.97 -12.28
C ASN A 128 7.55 -35.81 -13.55
N SER A 129 6.64 -35.45 -14.45
CA SER A 129 6.53 -36.09 -15.76
C SER A 129 7.53 -35.53 -16.77
N LEU A 130 8.17 -34.38 -16.46
CA LEU A 130 9.19 -33.76 -17.29
C LEU A 130 10.53 -34.50 -17.09
N GLU A 131 11.21 -34.87 -18.18
CA GLU A 131 12.45 -35.66 -18.11
C GLU A 131 13.58 -34.99 -17.30
N ALA A 132 13.55 -33.66 -17.18
CA ALA A 132 14.55 -32.88 -16.46
C ALA A 132 14.41 -32.96 -14.92
N HIS A 133 13.28 -33.46 -14.40
CA HIS A 133 12.99 -33.47 -12.97
C HIS A 133 12.38 -34.81 -12.56
N SER A 134 13.00 -35.48 -11.59
CA SER A 134 12.47 -36.72 -11.02
C SER A 134 12.38 -36.62 -9.51
N ASP A 135 11.23 -37.04 -8.97
CA ASP A 135 10.96 -37.19 -7.54
C ASP A 135 10.93 -35.89 -6.70
N ILE A 136 10.65 -34.73 -7.33
CA ILE A 136 10.43 -33.51 -6.56
C ILE A 136 9.16 -33.65 -5.72
N SER A 137 9.27 -33.31 -4.44
CA SER A 137 8.17 -33.33 -3.50
C SER A 137 7.33 -32.05 -3.59
N ILE A 138 6.07 -32.11 -3.16
CA ILE A 138 5.20 -30.93 -3.14
C ILE A 138 5.75 -29.85 -2.20
N LYS A 139 6.46 -30.28 -1.15
CA LYS A 139 7.10 -29.41 -0.17
C LYS A 139 8.25 -28.63 -0.78
N GLU A 140 9.03 -29.26 -1.67
CA GLU A 140 10.13 -28.59 -2.38
C GLU A 140 9.59 -27.58 -3.39
N ILE A 141 8.53 -27.89 -4.13
CA ILE A 141 7.89 -26.93 -5.04
C ILE A 141 7.38 -25.70 -4.26
N ASN A 142 6.76 -25.92 -3.09
CA ASN A 142 6.14 -24.85 -2.31
C ASN A 142 7.08 -24.19 -1.29
N VAL A 143 8.39 -24.49 -1.29
CA VAL A 143 9.33 -24.00 -0.26
C VAL A 143 9.41 -22.47 -0.25
N ASP A 144 9.38 -21.87 -1.45
CA ASP A 144 9.41 -20.43 -1.68
C ASP A 144 8.38 -20.08 -2.75
N SER A 145 7.11 -20.14 -2.35
CA SER A 145 5.98 -19.92 -3.26
C SER A 145 5.96 -18.45 -3.72
N THR A 146 5.78 -18.23 -5.01
CA THR A 146 5.71 -16.87 -5.56
C THR A 146 4.49 -16.12 -5.01
N ALA A 147 4.74 -14.91 -4.50
CA ALA A 147 3.71 -13.97 -4.10
C ALA A 147 3.60 -12.86 -5.15
N TYR A 148 2.37 -12.55 -5.55
CA TYR A 148 2.07 -11.55 -6.57
C TYR A 148 1.35 -10.37 -5.94
N LEU A 149 1.87 -9.15 -6.15
CA LEU A 149 1.11 -7.93 -5.85
C LEU A 149 -0.03 -7.78 -6.88
N ILE A 150 -1.25 -7.62 -6.39
CA ILE A 150 -2.47 -7.51 -7.19
C ILE A 150 -3.22 -6.22 -6.85
N PRO A 151 -4.19 -5.75 -7.66
CA PRO A 151 -5.05 -4.64 -7.27
C PRO A 151 -5.77 -4.91 -5.94
N GLU A 152 -6.10 -3.85 -5.21
CA GLU A 152 -6.93 -3.96 -4.01
C GLU A 152 -8.30 -4.54 -4.32
N PHE A 153 -8.86 -5.22 -3.32
CA PHE A 153 -10.21 -5.76 -3.37
C PHE A 153 -10.83 -5.75 -1.98
N GLU A 154 -12.11 -5.39 -1.94
CA GLU A 154 -12.89 -5.34 -0.69
C GLU A 154 -13.84 -6.54 -0.56
N ASP A 155 -14.13 -7.21 -1.68
CA ASP A 155 -15.08 -8.31 -1.72
C ASP A 155 -14.69 -9.42 -2.71
N ASP A 156 -15.37 -10.57 -2.56
CA ASP A 156 -15.18 -11.75 -3.38
C ASP A 156 -15.44 -11.52 -4.88
N ARG A 157 -16.34 -10.59 -5.24
CA ARG A 157 -16.66 -10.31 -6.65
C ARG A 157 -15.51 -9.57 -7.32
N GLN A 158 -14.92 -8.60 -6.63
CA GLN A 158 -13.74 -7.88 -7.07
C GLN A 158 -12.54 -8.84 -7.17
N ARG A 159 -12.29 -9.64 -6.13
CA ARG A 159 -11.26 -10.70 -6.13
C ARG A 159 -11.39 -11.62 -7.33
N ASP A 160 -12.58 -12.15 -7.59
CA ASP A 160 -12.81 -13.09 -8.69
C ASP A 160 -12.66 -12.43 -10.08
N ARG A 161 -12.99 -11.13 -10.21
CA ARG A 161 -12.74 -10.35 -11.43
C ARG A 161 -11.25 -10.13 -11.66
N ILE A 162 -10.48 -9.84 -10.60
CA ILE A 162 -9.02 -9.69 -10.66
C ILE A 162 -8.41 -11.03 -11.07
N LEU A 163 -8.75 -12.12 -10.39
CA LEU A 163 -8.23 -13.45 -10.69
C LEU A 163 -8.46 -13.83 -12.16
N LYS A 164 -9.66 -13.61 -12.69
CA LYS A 164 -9.98 -13.90 -14.11
C LYS A 164 -9.08 -13.16 -15.10
N LYS A 165 -8.55 -11.99 -14.74
CA LYS A 165 -7.66 -11.20 -15.60
C LYS A 165 -6.22 -11.69 -15.50
N ILE A 166 -5.73 -12.00 -14.30
CA ILE A 166 -4.30 -12.25 -14.05
C ILE A 166 -3.90 -13.73 -14.08
N TYR A 167 -4.84 -14.66 -13.89
CA TYR A 167 -4.48 -16.09 -13.83
C TYR A 167 -3.82 -16.63 -15.11
N PRO A 168 -4.11 -16.17 -16.33
CA PRO A 168 -3.45 -16.70 -17.52
C PRO A 168 -1.94 -16.45 -17.49
N ASP A 169 -1.54 -15.25 -17.09
CA ASP A 169 -0.14 -14.83 -17.01
C ASP A 169 0.57 -15.61 -15.91
N ILE A 170 -0.01 -15.67 -14.71
CA ILE A 170 0.53 -16.47 -13.60
C ILE A 170 0.68 -17.94 -13.98
N PHE A 171 -0.29 -18.51 -14.70
CA PHE A 171 -0.20 -19.92 -15.12
C PHE A 171 0.95 -20.13 -16.10
N VAL A 172 1.19 -19.20 -17.02
CA VAL A 172 2.34 -19.25 -17.94
C VAL A 172 3.66 -19.18 -17.17
N GLU A 173 3.81 -18.21 -16.27
CA GLU A 173 5.02 -18.06 -15.43
C GLU A 173 5.35 -19.34 -14.65
N GLN A 174 4.34 -19.90 -13.96
CA GLN A 174 4.53 -21.13 -13.18
C GLN A 174 5.01 -22.29 -14.07
N LEU A 175 4.45 -22.46 -15.27
CA LEU A 175 4.88 -23.53 -16.19
C LEU A 175 6.30 -23.29 -16.70
N PHE A 176 6.62 -22.03 -17.02
CA PHE A 176 7.91 -21.61 -17.57
C PHE A 176 9.07 -21.87 -16.60
N ASP A 177 8.84 -21.74 -15.29
CA ASP A 177 9.83 -22.05 -14.25
C ASP A 177 10.35 -23.50 -14.32
N TRP A 178 9.57 -24.43 -14.85
CA TRP A 178 9.92 -25.86 -14.95
C TRP A 178 10.21 -26.32 -16.37
N CYS A 179 9.60 -25.68 -17.38
CA CYS A 179 9.70 -26.12 -18.76
C CYS A 179 9.56 -24.94 -19.72
N ILE A 180 10.60 -24.69 -20.51
CA ILE A 180 10.57 -23.66 -21.57
C ILE A 180 9.85 -24.13 -22.85
N ASP A 181 9.64 -25.45 -23.00
CA ASP A 181 8.99 -26.02 -24.18
C ASP A 181 7.46 -25.99 -24.02
N GLU A 182 6.81 -25.01 -24.64
CA GLU A 182 5.36 -24.79 -24.56
C GLU A 182 4.53 -25.98 -25.10
N ASP A 183 5.11 -26.83 -25.95
CA ASP A 183 4.41 -28.02 -26.46
C ASP A 183 4.18 -29.06 -25.33
N MET A 184 5.03 -29.04 -24.30
CA MET A 184 4.92 -29.89 -23.11
C MET A 184 3.93 -29.36 -22.07
N TRP A 185 3.41 -28.15 -22.27
CA TRP A 185 2.47 -27.53 -21.34
C TRP A 185 1.04 -28.06 -21.55
N PRO A 186 0.15 -27.94 -20.54
CA PRO A 186 -1.26 -28.18 -20.74
C PRO A 186 -1.83 -27.28 -21.83
N GLN A 187 -2.40 -27.87 -22.88
CA GLN A 187 -2.93 -27.11 -24.01
C GLN A 187 -4.22 -26.33 -23.68
N LYS A 188 -4.97 -26.75 -22.64
CA LYS A 188 -6.19 -26.07 -22.16
C LYS A 188 -5.98 -25.45 -20.78
N ARG A 189 -5.36 -24.27 -20.73
CA ARG A 189 -5.07 -23.49 -19.51
C ARG A 189 -6.29 -22.71 -19.01
N THR A 190 -7.36 -23.42 -18.71
CA THR A 190 -8.60 -22.82 -18.19
C THR A 190 -8.47 -22.46 -16.71
N LEU A 191 -9.25 -21.49 -16.23
CA LEU A 191 -9.31 -21.17 -14.79
C LEU A 191 -9.68 -22.38 -13.92
N ALA A 192 -10.48 -23.31 -14.44
CA ALA A 192 -10.83 -24.54 -13.73
C ALA A 192 -9.60 -25.46 -13.54
N LEU A 193 -8.75 -25.58 -14.56
CA LEU A 193 -7.49 -26.31 -14.45
C LEU A 193 -6.53 -25.60 -13.49
N PHE A 194 -6.42 -24.28 -13.60
CA PHE A 194 -5.60 -23.46 -12.69
C PHE A 194 -5.99 -23.70 -11.22
N LYS A 195 -7.28 -23.61 -10.87
CA LYS A 195 -7.77 -23.88 -9.50
C LYS A 195 -7.61 -25.34 -9.06
N LYS A 196 -7.54 -26.28 -9.99
CA LYS A 196 -7.24 -27.69 -9.72
C LYS A 196 -5.76 -27.87 -9.35
N TRP A 197 -4.88 -27.14 -10.02
CA TRP A 197 -3.43 -27.26 -9.88
C TRP A 197 -2.86 -26.43 -8.75
N PHE A 198 -3.52 -25.33 -8.37
CA PHE A 198 -3.02 -24.41 -7.37
C PHE A 198 -4.04 -24.13 -6.27
N GLU A 199 -3.53 -23.95 -5.05
CA GLU A 199 -4.19 -23.28 -3.94
C GLU A 199 -3.86 -21.79 -4.02
N LEU A 200 -4.88 -20.94 -3.78
CA LEU A 200 -4.79 -19.50 -3.96
C LEU A 200 -5.11 -18.84 -2.62
N GLU A 201 -4.13 -18.16 -2.04
CA GLU A 201 -4.30 -17.40 -0.80
C GLU A 201 -4.30 -15.91 -1.13
N PHE A 202 -5.37 -15.22 -0.75
CA PHE A 202 -5.57 -13.80 -1.04
C PHE A 202 -5.49 -13.00 0.26
N HIS A 203 -4.72 -11.92 0.23
CA HIS A 203 -4.57 -10.99 1.34
C HIS A 203 -4.93 -9.59 0.85
N SER A 204 -5.98 -9.01 1.44
CA SER A 204 -6.48 -7.66 1.07
C SER A 204 -5.72 -6.53 1.74
N VAL A 205 -4.99 -6.83 2.81
CA VAL A 205 -4.18 -5.86 3.57
C VAL A 205 -2.72 -6.24 3.45
N VAL A 206 -1.91 -5.29 2.99
CA VAL A 206 -0.46 -5.43 2.81
C VAL A 206 0.22 -4.25 3.48
N GLU A 207 1.00 -4.53 4.51
CA GLU A 207 1.76 -3.54 5.26
C GLU A 207 3.21 -3.53 4.78
N ASP A 208 3.65 -2.38 4.29
CA ASP A 208 5.06 -2.14 3.98
C ASP A 208 5.83 -1.87 5.28
N MET A 209 6.74 -2.78 5.60
CA MET A 209 7.59 -2.71 6.78
C MET A 209 8.94 -2.04 6.47
N VAL A 210 9.17 -1.57 5.25
CA VAL A 210 10.44 -1.00 4.79
C VAL A 210 10.39 0.52 4.77
N GLU A 211 11.39 1.17 5.37
CA GLU A 211 11.60 2.61 5.25
C GLU A 211 12.21 2.92 3.87
N GLY A 212 11.39 3.23 2.86
CA GLY A 212 11.85 3.56 1.52
C GLY A 212 10.73 3.78 0.50
N ASP A 213 11.08 4.21 -0.70
CA ASP A 213 10.17 4.20 -1.86
C ASP A 213 10.28 2.81 -2.56
N LEU A 214 9.20 2.35 -3.17
CA LEU A 214 9.20 1.12 -3.98
C LEU A 214 9.80 1.43 -5.36
N TYR A 215 10.77 0.62 -5.79
CA TYR A 215 11.37 0.70 -7.13
C TYR A 215 11.19 -0.63 -7.86
N THR A 216 11.07 -0.57 -9.18
CA THR A 216 11.02 -1.76 -10.05
C THR A 216 12.34 -1.91 -10.78
N GLU A 217 12.83 -3.14 -10.87
CA GLU A 217 13.96 -3.51 -11.74
C GLU A 217 13.43 -4.42 -12.84
N ASP A 218 13.80 -4.13 -14.09
CA ASP A 218 13.51 -5.01 -15.22
C ASP A 218 14.53 -6.16 -15.20
N TYR A 219 14.03 -7.41 -15.20
CA TYR A 219 14.85 -8.63 -15.31
C TYR A 219 15.11 -9.03 -16.76
#